data_AF-A0A7S1STE3-F1
#
_entry.id   AF-A0A7S1STE3-F1
#
_cell.length_a   1.000
_cell.length_b   1.000
_cell.length_c   1.000
_cell.angle_alpha   90.00
_cell.angle_beta   90.00
_cell.angle_gamma   90.00
#
_symmetry.space_group_name_H-M   'P 1'
#
loop_
_entity.id
_entity.type
_entity.pdbx_description
1 polymer ?
#
loop_
_entity_poly.entity_id
_entity_poly.type
_entity_poly.pdbx_seq_one_letter_code
_entity_poly.pdbx_strand_id
1 'polypeptide(L)'
;EQLDGEVYGQKVWERCEALTAGLASELTEQLRFILEPSMASRLAGDYRTGKRINMKKVIAYIASHYRKDKIWMRRTRPDKRCYQVVVAMDDSKSMSENSCGMFALEALTLICQAMSRVEVGELGVVSFGGS
;
A
#
# COMPACT_ATOMS: atom_id res chain seq x y z
N GLU A 1 -27.61 -14.93 -16.58
CA GLU A 1 -26.29 -15.60 -16.59
C GLU A 1 -25.14 -14.70 -16.17
N GLN A 2 -24.71 -13.69 -16.94
CA GLN A 2 -23.58 -12.83 -16.54
C GLN A 2 -23.85 -11.99 -15.29
N LEU A 3 -25.06 -11.42 -15.17
CA LEU A 3 -25.50 -10.68 -13.98
C LEU A 3 -25.63 -11.58 -12.74
N ASP A 4 -25.98 -12.85 -12.91
CA ASP A 4 -26.12 -13.80 -11.79
C ASP A 4 -24.74 -14.21 -11.25
N GLY A 5 -23.75 -14.33 -12.14
CA GLY A 5 -22.35 -14.61 -11.79
C GLY A 5 -21.70 -13.49 -10.99
N GLU A 6 -21.90 -12.24 -11.37
CA GLU A 6 -21.39 -11.08 -10.62
C GLU A 6 -22.00 -10.98 -9.22
N VAL A 7 -23.32 -11.16 -9.10
CA VAL A 7 -24.03 -11.14 -7.80
C VAL A 7 -23.55 -12.29 -6.91
N TYR A 8 -23.30 -13.47 -7.47
CA TYR A 8 -22.72 -14.58 -6.73
C TYR A 8 -21.30 -14.28 -6.26
N GLY A 9 -20.45 -13.77 -7.16
CA GLY A 9 -19.06 -13.40 -6.85
C GLY A 9 -18.99 -12.35 -5.74
N GLN A 10 -19.85 -11.33 -5.78
CA GLN A 10 -19.92 -10.31 -4.73
C GLN A 10 -20.30 -10.90 -3.37
N LYS A 11 -21.29 -11.81 -3.31
CA LYS A 11 -21.67 -12.48 -2.06
C LYS A 11 -20.54 -13.34 -1.49
N VAL A 12 -19.80 -14.04 -2.35
CA VAL A 12 -18.63 -14.83 -1.94
C VAL A 12 -17.55 -13.91 -1.39
N TRP A 13 -17.27 -12.79 -2.07
CA TRP A 13 -16.31 -11.79 -1.61
C TRP A 13 -16.68 -11.22 -0.24
N GLU A 14 -17.91 -10.74 -0.06
CA GLU A 14 -18.40 -10.20 1.21
C GLU A 14 -18.28 -11.21 2.35
N ARG A 15 -18.56 -12.49 2.07
CA ARG A 15 -18.37 -13.57 3.04
C ARG A 15 -16.90 -13.76 3.40
N CYS A 16 -16.01 -13.84 2.41
CA CYS A 16 -14.57 -14.00 2.63
C CYS A 16 -14.00 -12.79 3.41
N GLU A 17 -14.44 -11.58 3.08
CA GLU A 17 -14.08 -10.34 3.76
C GLU A 17 -14.49 -10.38 5.24
N ALA A 18 -15.71 -10.82 5.54
CA ALA A 18 -16.17 -10.96 6.92
C ALA A 18 -15.37 -12.02 7.70
N LEU A 19 -15.08 -13.17 7.09
CA LEU A 19 -14.33 -14.26 7.74
C LEU A 19 -12.86 -13.89 7.99
N THR A 20 -12.25 -13.13 7.08
CA THR A 20 -10.81 -12.83 7.10
C THR A 20 -10.46 -11.46 7.70
N ALA A 21 -11.46 -10.64 8.05
CA ALA A 21 -11.25 -9.27 8.54
C ALA A 21 -10.25 -9.14 9.70
N GLY A 22 -10.29 -10.08 10.65
CA GLY A 22 -9.37 -10.10 11.80
C GLY A 22 -7.93 -10.35 11.37
N LEU A 23 -7.70 -11.42 10.59
CA LEU A 23 -6.38 -11.78 10.07
C LEU A 23 -5.83 -10.69 9.13
N ALA A 24 -6.69 -10.08 8.31
CA ALA A 24 -6.32 -8.96 7.46
C ALA A 24 -5.84 -7.75 8.29
N SER A 25 -6.47 -7.48 9.44
CA SER A 25 -6.02 -6.42 10.35
C SER A 25 -4.66 -6.73 10.97
N GLU A 26 -4.44 -7.97 11.41
CA GLU A 26 -3.15 -8.38 11.96
C GLU A 26 -2.02 -8.25 10.93
N LEU A 27 -2.25 -8.76 9.71
CA LEU A 27 -1.30 -8.64 8.62
C LEU A 27 -1.03 -7.16 8.26
N THR A 28 -2.06 -6.31 8.29
CA THR A 28 -1.92 -4.86 8.05
C THR A 28 -0.91 -4.24 9.03
N GLU A 29 -1.02 -4.54 10.32
CA GLU A 29 -0.10 -3.98 11.31
C GLU A 29 1.32 -4.51 11.14
N GLN A 30 1.49 -5.81 10.87
CA GLN A 30 2.81 -6.39 10.61
C GLN A 30 3.48 -5.73 9.39
N LEU A 31 2.72 -5.55 8.30
CA LEU A 31 3.23 -4.93 7.08
C LEU A 31 3.54 -3.44 7.23
N ARG A 32 2.87 -2.71 8.13
CA ARG A 32 3.19 -1.28 8.36
C ARG A 32 4.60 -1.05 8.85
N PHE A 33 5.14 -1.99 9.63
CA PHE A 33 6.52 -1.94 10.12
C PHE A 33 7.53 -2.39 9.06
N ILE A 34 7.20 -3.41 8.28
CA ILE A 34 8.12 -4.02 7.30
C ILE A 34 8.21 -3.18 6.02
N LEU A 35 7.07 -2.70 5.52
CA LEU A 35 6.99 -1.91 4.30
C LEU A 35 7.18 -0.44 4.64
N GLU A 36 8.42 0.00 4.80
CA GLU A 36 8.73 1.41 5.02
C GLU A 36 8.32 2.29 3.82
N PRO A 37 7.95 3.57 4.03
CA PRO A 37 7.68 4.48 2.92
C PRO A 37 8.92 4.59 2.01
N SER A 38 8.77 4.22 0.73
CA SER A 38 9.86 4.24 -0.25
C SER A 38 10.01 5.59 -0.96
N MET A 39 8.95 6.40 -1.01
CA MET A 39 8.92 7.68 -1.74
C MET A 39 9.00 8.90 -0.82
N ALA A 40 10.06 9.69 -1.02
CA ALA A 40 10.28 10.97 -0.36
C ALA A 40 9.44 12.10 -0.98
N SER A 41 8.30 12.42 -0.37
CA SER A 41 7.41 13.49 -0.86
C SER A 41 7.20 14.63 0.15
N ARG A 42 7.52 14.44 1.43
CA ARG A 42 7.42 15.49 2.46
C ARG A 42 8.65 16.38 2.50
N LEU A 43 8.42 17.64 2.82
CA LEU A 43 9.48 18.64 3.00
C LEU A 43 10.25 18.39 4.30
N ALA A 44 11.56 18.27 4.20
CA ALA A 44 12.49 18.37 5.32
C ALA A 44 13.34 19.65 5.15
N GLY A 45 13.74 20.26 6.27
CA GLY A 45 14.53 21.49 6.29
C GLY A 45 16.03 21.26 6.25
N ASP A 46 16.77 22.33 6.55
CA ASP A 46 18.22 22.34 6.82
C ASP A 46 19.11 22.12 5.59
N TYR A 47 18.57 22.48 4.42
CA TYR A 47 19.30 22.53 3.18
C TYR A 47 19.75 23.95 2.84
N ARG A 48 20.87 24.06 2.15
CA ARG A 48 21.36 25.34 1.58
C ARG A 48 20.55 25.82 0.38
N THR A 49 19.81 24.93 -0.27
CA THR A 49 18.92 25.25 -1.40
C THR A 49 17.67 24.38 -1.36
N GLY A 50 16.57 24.84 -1.96
CA GLY A 50 15.32 24.08 -2.02
C GLY A 50 14.20 24.87 -2.67
N LYS A 51 13.01 24.28 -2.76
CA LYS A 51 11.84 24.92 -3.39
C LYS A 51 11.01 25.78 -2.42
N ARG A 52 11.20 25.61 -1.11
CA ARG A 52 10.49 26.36 -0.06
C ARG A 52 11.45 26.79 1.04
N ILE A 53 11.15 27.90 1.71
CA ILE A 53 11.93 28.44 2.81
C ILE A 53 11.26 28.09 4.14
N ASN A 54 12.07 27.67 5.12
CA ASN A 54 11.62 27.48 6.49
C ASN A 54 11.48 28.84 7.19
N MET A 55 10.25 29.34 7.27
CA MET A 55 9.95 30.67 7.82
C MET A 55 10.46 30.88 9.25
N LYS A 56 10.56 29.82 10.06
CA LYS A 56 11.09 29.91 11.44
C LYS A 56 12.58 30.25 11.48
N LYS A 57 13.34 29.98 10.42
CA LYS A 57 14.80 30.20 10.35
C LYS A 57 15.20 31.49 9.64
N VAL A 58 14.26 32.20 9.01
CA VAL A 58 14.53 33.43 8.26
C VAL A 58 15.12 34.52 9.15
N ILE A 59 14.59 34.71 10.36
CA ILE A 59 15.10 35.72 11.31
C ILE A 59 16.56 35.46 11.66
N ALA A 60 16.90 34.21 12.02
CA ALA A 60 18.26 33.83 12.37
C ALA A 60 19.24 33.92 11.19
N TYR A 61 18.75 33.69 9.96
CA TYR A 61 19.54 33.86 8.74
C TYR A 61 19.92 35.33 8.51
N ILE A 62 18.93 36.23 8.56
CA ILE A 62 19.15 37.68 8.42
C ILE A 62 20.07 38.20 9.54
N ALA A 63 19.78 37.85 10.80
CA ALA A 63 20.57 38.27 11.96
C ALA A 63 22.02 37.74 11.93
N SER A 64 22.28 36.66 11.19
CA SER A 64 23.63 36.13 10.99
C SER A 64 24.41 36.78 9.85
N HIS A 65 23.89 37.85 9.23
CA HIS A 65 24.39 38.40 7.97
C HIS A 65 24.52 37.33 6.89
N TYR A 66 23.44 36.57 6.67
CA TYR A 66 23.32 35.54 5.63
C TYR A 66 24.24 34.31 5.80
N ARG A 67 24.91 34.15 6.95
CA ARG A 67 25.82 33.01 7.21
C ARG A 67 25.09 31.70 7.54
N LYS A 68 23.95 31.74 8.22
CA LYS A 68 23.12 30.56 8.57
C LYS A 68 22.22 30.15 7.38
N ASP A 69 22.83 29.80 6.26
CA ASP A 69 22.21 29.60 4.93
C ASP A 69 21.35 28.33 4.78
N LYS A 70 21.35 27.43 5.76
CA LYS A 70 20.54 26.21 5.81
C LYS A 70 19.07 26.49 6.17
N ILE A 71 18.41 27.34 5.40
CA ILE A 71 17.01 27.74 5.61
C ILE A 71 16.02 27.07 4.66
N TRP A 72 16.51 26.30 3.70
CA TRP A 72 15.67 25.76 2.64
C TRP A 72 15.12 24.38 2.99
N MET A 73 13.98 24.07 2.39
CA MET A 73 13.30 22.78 2.50
C MET A 73 13.29 22.04 1.15
N ARG A 74 13.55 20.73 1.19
CA ARG A 74 13.51 19.81 0.05
C ARG A 74 12.55 18.66 0.34
N ARG A 75 11.95 18.06 -0.69
CA ARG A 75 11.09 16.87 -0.53
C ARG A 75 11.96 15.63 -0.40
N THR A 76 12.46 15.37 0.79
CA THR A 76 13.42 14.30 1.10
C THR A 76 12.93 13.39 2.22
N ARG A 77 11.82 13.72 2.89
CA ARG A 77 11.23 12.87 3.92
C ARG A 77 10.31 11.83 3.27
N PRO A 78 10.57 10.51 3.46
CA PRO A 78 9.68 9.45 3.03
C PRO A 78 8.27 9.63 3.59
N ASP A 79 7.26 9.45 2.74
CA ASP A 79 5.86 9.67 3.13
C ASP A 79 4.89 8.69 2.46
N LYS A 80 5.25 8.12 1.31
CA LYS A 80 4.38 7.18 0.58
C LYS A 80 5.10 5.86 0.33
N ARG A 81 4.33 4.77 0.41
CA ARG A 81 4.74 3.44 -0.05
C ARG A 81 4.40 3.31 -1.54
N CYS A 82 5.35 2.81 -2.33
CA CYS A 82 5.20 2.60 -3.77
C CYS A 82 5.80 1.24 -4.14
N TYR A 83 5.19 0.18 -3.62
CA TYR A 83 5.48 -1.19 -3.99
C TYR A 83 4.48 -1.66 -5.05
N GLN A 84 4.92 -2.61 -5.87
CA GLN A 84 4.08 -3.29 -6.86
C GLN A 84 3.92 -4.74 -6.41
N VAL A 85 2.69 -5.14 -6.11
CA VAL A 85 2.35 -6.49 -5.65
C VAL A 85 1.40 -7.12 -6.66
N VAL A 86 1.75 -8.29 -7.16
CA VAL A 86 0.88 -9.08 -8.06
C VAL A 86 0.57 -10.40 -7.39
N VAL A 87 -0.73 -10.67 -7.18
CA VAL A 87 -1.21 -11.95 -6.66
C VAL A 87 -1.73 -12.78 -7.83
N ALA A 88 -1.13 -13.94 -8.03
CA ALA A 88 -1.55 -14.87 -9.08
C ALA A 88 -2.42 -15.97 -8.47
N MET A 89 -3.62 -16.15 -9.01
CA MET A 89 -4.57 -17.19 -8.61
C MET A 89 -4.56 -18.35 -9.60
N ASP A 90 -4.36 -19.55 -9.08
CA ASP A 90 -4.49 -20.78 -9.85
C ASP A 90 -5.99 -21.11 -10.07
N ASP A 91 -6.41 -21.29 -11.32
CA ASP A 91 -7.73 -21.73 -11.75
C ASP A 91 -7.74 -23.13 -12.40
N SER A 92 -6.65 -23.90 -12.22
CA SER A 92 -6.51 -25.24 -12.77
C SER A 92 -7.48 -26.28 -12.17
N LYS A 93 -7.65 -27.41 -12.87
CA LYS A 93 -8.45 -28.55 -12.39
C LYS A 93 -8.05 -29.04 -10.99
N SER A 94 -6.76 -28.98 -10.66
CA SER A 94 -6.25 -29.40 -9.35
C SER A 94 -6.90 -28.64 -8.17
N MET A 95 -7.25 -27.37 -8.38
CA MET A 95 -7.93 -26.54 -7.38
C MET A 95 -9.34 -27.03 -7.09
N SER A 96 -10.01 -27.57 -8.11
CA SER A 96 -11.34 -28.19 -7.98
C SER A 96 -11.27 -29.58 -7.35
N GLU A 97 -10.29 -30.40 -7.75
CA GLU A 97 -10.11 -31.77 -7.25
C GLU A 97 -9.77 -31.78 -5.76
N ASN A 98 -8.95 -30.83 -5.30
CA ASN A 98 -8.55 -30.72 -3.90
C ASN A 98 -9.51 -29.88 -3.05
N SER A 99 -10.61 -29.37 -3.62
CA SER A 99 -11.56 -28.48 -2.93
C SER A 99 -10.90 -27.25 -2.28
N CYS A 100 -9.80 -26.76 -2.87
CA CYS A 100 -9.03 -25.62 -2.32
C CYS A 100 -9.53 -24.25 -2.78
N GLY A 101 -10.50 -24.19 -3.69
CA GLY A 101 -10.98 -22.94 -4.28
C GLY A 101 -11.47 -21.91 -3.25
N MET A 102 -12.30 -22.33 -2.30
CA MET A 102 -12.82 -21.42 -1.27
C MET A 102 -11.72 -20.88 -0.36
N PHE A 103 -10.79 -21.74 0.08
CA PHE A 103 -9.66 -21.33 0.90
C PHE A 103 -8.75 -20.34 0.16
N ALA A 104 -8.50 -20.57 -1.13
CA ALA A 104 -7.72 -19.66 -1.96
C ALA A 104 -8.40 -18.29 -2.13
N LEU A 105 -9.72 -18.25 -2.25
CA LEU A 105 -10.50 -17.01 -2.30
C LEU A 105 -10.46 -16.26 -0.95
N GLU A 106 -10.54 -16.97 0.17
CA GLU A 106 -10.37 -16.39 1.50
C GLU A 106 -8.98 -15.77 1.65
N ALA A 107 -7.93 -16.52 1.30
CA ALA A 107 -6.55 -16.04 1.35
C ALA A 107 -6.31 -14.84 0.44
N LEU A 108 -6.86 -14.85 -0.78
CA LEU A 108 -6.81 -13.71 -1.69
C LEU A 108 -7.46 -12.48 -1.06
N THR A 109 -8.68 -12.63 -0.55
CA THR A 109 -9.45 -11.53 0.04
C THR A 109 -8.67 -10.89 1.20
N LEU A 110 -8.11 -11.72 2.07
CA LEU A 110 -7.26 -11.31 3.19
C LEU A 110 -6.07 -10.48 2.70
N ILE A 111 -5.30 -10.99 1.73
CA ILE A 111 -4.11 -10.31 1.19
C ILE A 111 -4.50 -8.98 0.56
N CYS A 112 -5.56 -8.97 -0.27
CA CYS A 112 -6.04 -7.76 -0.93
C CYS A 112 -6.48 -6.69 0.07
N GLN A 113 -7.23 -7.07 1.12
CA GLN A 113 -7.64 -6.15 2.17
C GLN A 113 -6.44 -5.58 2.93
N ALA A 114 -5.49 -6.43 3.34
CA ALA A 114 -4.33 -5.99 4.10
C ALA A 114 -3.45 -5.03 3.29
N MET A 115 -3.15 -5.38 2.05
CA MET A 115 -2.33 -4.56 1.14
C MET A 115 -3.00 -3.21 0.83
N SER A 116 -4.33 -3.19 0.69
CA SER A 116 -5.10 -1.95 0.49
C SER A 116 -5.07 -1.06 1.73
N ARG A 117 -5.23 -1.62 2.94
CA ARG A 117 -5.18 -0.87 4.22
C ARG A 117 -3.79 -0.33 4.56
N VAL A 118 -2.73 -0.97 4.06
CA VAL A 118 -1.34 -0.49 4.19
C VAL A 118 -1.00 0.62 3.19
N GLU A 119 -1.83 0.81 2.16
CA GLU A 119 -1.58 1.70 1.02
C GLU A 119 -0.26 1.34 0.33
N VAL A 120 -0.09 0.06 -0.02
CA VAL A 120 1.17 -0.50 -0.53
C VAL A 120 1.69 0.19 -1.80
N GLY A 121 0.80 0.79 -2.60
CA GLY A 121 1.10 1.35 -3.91
C GLY A 121 0.17 0.73 -4.94
N GLU A 122 0.71 -0.14 -5.78
CA GLU A 122 -0.03 -0.85 -6.83
C GLU A 122 -0.25 -2.32 -6.42
N LEU A 123 -1.50 -2.76 -6.49
CA LEU A 123 -1.91 -4.15 -6.25
C LEU A 123 -2.64 -4.66 -7.50
N GLY A 124 -2.15 -5.76 -8.06
CA GLY A 124 -2.77 -6.48 -9.16
C GLY A 124 -3.15 -7.90 -8.77
N VAL A 125 -4.24 -8.40 -9.34
CA VAL A 125 -4.65 -9.81 -9.25
C VAL A 125 -4.76 -10.37 -10.65
N VAL A 126 -4.17 -11.55 -10.88
CA VAL A 126 -4.20 -12.25 -12.17
C VAL A 126 -4.63 -13.70 -11.95
N SER A 127 -5.38 -14.29 -12.87
CA SER A 127 -5.65 -15.74 -12.86
C SER A 127 -4.79 -16.46 -13.89
N PHE A 128 -4.48 -17.74 -13.62
CA PHE A 128 -3.72 -18.62 -14.50
C PHE A 128 -4.09 -20.08 -14.22
N GLY A 129 -3.94 -20.99 -15.18
CA GLY A 129 -4.30 -22.41 -15.00
C GLY A 129 -5.13 -22.98 -16.14
N GLY A 130 -5.77 -22.12 -16.93
CA GLY A 130 -6.35 -22.44 -18.23
C GLY A 130 -7.86 -22.69 -18.11
N SER A 131 -8.62 -21.62 -18.39
CA SER A 131 -10.05 -21.63 -18.69
C SER A 131 -10.49 -22.79 -19.57
#